data_AF-A0A414FGK0-F1
#
_entry.id   AF-A0A414FGK0-F1
#
_cell.length_a   1.000
_cell.length_b   1.000
_cell.length_c   1.000
_cell.angle_alpha   90.00
_cell.angle_beta   90.00
_cell.angle_gamma   90.00
#
_symmetry.space_group_name_H-M   'P 1'
#
loop_
_entity.id
_entity.type
_entity.pdbx_description
1 polymer ?
#
loop_
_entity_poly.entity_id
_entity_poly.type
_entity_poly.pdbx_seq_one_letter_code
_entity_poly.pdbx_strand_id
1 'polypeptide(L)'
;LFIQYVKEHLMLTFYTTSYVWGLHNEVYQPHEYTASLTQSLHDLAKTEDPDRYTVAVNGYGHANHPVNQNTDIQGMNRYFGWYEKKVQDIKPWVEGLEKDYPWQKLMLTEYGADANLDHQTEYLGDALNWGKPYYPETFQTKTHEYQWSVIAEHPYIIASYLWNMFDFAVPMWSRGGVPARNLKGLMTFDRKIKKDSYYWYKANWSKSPVLYLTQRRNTDRERKQTSVTVYSNIGTPKVYLNGKELTGIRKGYTDVHYIFDQVTLEKGKNKIKAVAVYNGKEYVDEIEWDYQSEKKRDADAHENKNEHAGW
;
A
#
# COMPACT_ATOMS: atom_id res chain seq x y z
N LEU A 1 31.53 14.37 -7.66
CA LEU A 1 31.40 12.94 -7.26
C LEU A 1 30.03 12.36 -7.63
N PHE A 2 28.90 12.93 -7.18
CA PHE A 2 27.56 12.39 -7.49
C PHE A 2 27.22 12.34 -8.99
N ILE A 3 27.51 13.42 -9.73
CA ILE A 3 27.34 13.47 -11.19
C ILE A 3 28.12 12.36 -11.90
N GLN A 4 29.34 12.06 -11.43
CA GLN A 4 30.18 11.00 -11.98
C GLN A 4 29.55 9.62 -11.73
N TYR A 5 29.02 9.39 -10.53
CA TYR A 5 28.28 8.16 -10.21
C TYR A 5 27.06 7.97 -11.11
N VAL A 6 26.27 9.02 -11.36
CA VAL A 6 25.11 8.96 -12.25
C VAL A 6 25.53 8.63 -13.67
N LYS A 7 26.59 9.26 -14.18
CA LYS A 7 27.14 8.94 -15.51
C LYS A 7 27.56 7.47 -15.61
N GLU A 8 28.27 6.94 -14.61
CA GLU A 8 28.67 5.53 -14.58
C GLU A 8 27.47 4.59 -14.51
N HIS A 9 26.45 4.92 -13.72
CA HIS A 9 25.23 4.13 -13.64
C HIS A 9 24.48 4.07 -14.98
N LEU A 10 24.29 5.22 -15.65
CA LEU A 10 23.66 5.30 -16.97
C LEU A 10 24.38 4.41 -17.98
N MET A 11 25.71 4.52 -18.04
CA MET A 11 26.54 3.75 -18.97
C MET A 11 26.52 2.24 -18.72
N LEU A 12 26.38 1.81 -17.46
CA LEU A 12 26.38 0.40 -17.08
C LEU A 12 25.01 -0.28 -17.16
N THR A 13 23.91 0.47 -17.34
CA THR A 13 22.54 -0.05 -17.18
C THR A 13 21.59 0.26 -18.34
N PHE A 14 22.08 0.15 -19.58
CA PHE A 14 21.23 0.17 -20.79
C PHE A 14 20.45 -1.14 -20.96
N TYR A 15 19.36 -1.29 -20.20
CA TYR A 15 18.42 -2.42 -20.35
C TYR A 15 17.14 -1.98 -21.07
N THR A 16 16.55 -2.86 -21.88
CA THR A 16 15.26 -2.62 -22.55
C THR A 16 14.08 -2.52 -21.58
N THR A 17 14.25 -3.02 -20.35
CA THR A 17 13.24 -2.94 -19.28
C THR A 17 13.24 -1.60 -18.55
N SER A 18 14.30 -0.81 -18.68
CA SER A 18 14.41 0.51 -18.06
C SER A 18 13.74 1.56 -18.93
N TYR A 19 12.80 2.31 -18.37
CA TYR A 19 12.04 3.33 -19.10
C TYR A 19 12.22 4.76 -18.53
N VAL A 20 12.83 4.87 -17.35
CA VAL A 20 13.02 6.14 -16.64
C VAL A 20 14.26 6.11 -15.73
N TRP A 21 14.95 7.24 -15.59
CA TRP A 21 16.05 7.46 -14.66
C TRP A 21 15.59 8.27 -13.44
N GLY A 22 15.75 7.71 -12.23
CA GLY A 22 15.48 8.42 -10.98
C GLY A 22 16.65 9.32 -10.58
N LEU A 23 16.42 10.62 -10.43
CA LEU A 23 17.49 11.61 -10.18
C LEU A 23 17.67 11.95 -8.70
N HIS A 24 16.58 11.97 -7.92
CA HIS A 24 16.61 12.12 -6.47
C HIS A 24 15.35 11.54 -5.81
N ASN A 25 15.39 11.41 -4.48
CA ASN A 25 14.24 11.08 -3.64
C ASN A 25 14.30 11.86 -2.32
N GLU A 26 13.28 12.66 -2.05
CA GLU A 26 13.05 13.36 -0.76
C GLU A 26 14.23 14.23 -0.28
N VAL A 27 14.76 15.04 -1.19
CA VAL A 27 15.80 16.04 -0.90
C VAL A 27 15.22 17.44 -0.96
N TYR A 28 15.55 18.29 0.02
CA TYR A 28 14.87 19.57 0.22
C TYR A 28 15.86 20.74 0.30
N GLN A 29 16.30 21.09 1.51
CA GLN A 29 17.09 22.29 1.75
C GLN A 29 18.60 22.04 1.56
N PRO A 30 19.35 23.04 1.06
CA PRO A 30 18.88 24.33 0.55
C PRO A 30 18.23 24.20 -0.84
N HIS A 31 17.02 24.74 -1.01
CA HIS A 31 16.20 24.50 -2.21
C HIS A 31 16.87 24.91 -3.54
N GLU A 32 17.53 26.06 -3.58
CA GLU A 32 18.19 26.56 -4.80
C GLU A 32 19.26 25.57 -5.31
N TYR A 33 20.07 25.05 -4.39
CA TYR A 33 21.08 24.05 -4.71
C TYR A 33 20.43 22.74 -5.18
N THR A 34 19.42 22.26 -4.46
CA THR A 34 18.73 21.01 -4.80
C THR A 34 18.07 21.07 -6.18
N ALA A 35 17.39 22.17 -6.50
CA ALA A 35 16.78 22.39 -7.80
C ALA A 35 17.84 22.43 -8.92
N SER A 36 18.88 23.25 -8.75
CA SER A 36 19.98 23.38 -9.72
C SER A 36 20.72 22.06 -9.96
N LEU A 37 20.96 21.29 -8.90
CA LEU A 37 21.57 19.96 -9.00
C LEU A 37 20.66 19.00 -9.78
N THR A 38 19.36 18.99 -9.49
CA THR A 38 18.39 18.12 -10.17
C THR A 38 18.31 18.44 -11.66
N GLN A 39 18.27 19.73 -12.02
CA GLN A 39 18.31 20.17 -13.41
C GLN A 39 19.60 19.71 -14.12
N SER A 40 20.76 19.88 -13.46
CA SER A 40 22.04 19.44 -14.04
C SER A 40 22.10 17.92 -14.28
N LEU A 41 21.45 17.13 -13.41
CA LEU A 41 21.35 15.68 -13.57
C LEU A 41 20.37 15.27 -14.67
N HIS A 42 19.28 16.03 -14.83
CA HIS A 42 18.36 15.86 -15.95
C HIS A 42 19.09 16.10 -17.27
N ASP A 43 19.80 17.23 -17.38
CA ASP A 43 20.55 17.59 -18.59
C ASP A 43 21.63 16.55 -18.92
N LEU A 44 22.31 16.01 -17.90
CA LEU A 44 23.25 14.91 -18.07
C LEU A 44 22.55 13.66 -18.59
N ALA A 45 21.45 13.24 -17.97
CA ALA A 45 20.70 12.06 -18.41
C ALA A 45 20.21 12.21 -19.86
N LYS A 46 19.77 13.42 -20.25
CA LYS A 46 19.39 13.72 -21.64
C LYS A 46 20.57 13.78 -22.61
N THR A 47 21.76 14.11 -22.14
CA THR A 47 22.97 14.06 -22.95
C THR A 47 23.42 12.62 -23.22
N GLU A 48 23.38 11.76 -22.21
CA GLU A 48 23.87 10.38 -22.30
C GLU A 48 22.81 9.40 -22.84
N ASP A 49 21.53 9.63 -22.56
CA ASP A 49 20.41 8.74 -22.93
C ASP A 49 19.12 9.54 -23.22
N PRO A 50 19.07 10.30 -24.33
CA PRO A 50 17.95 11.19 -24.65
C PRO A 50 16.60 10.47 -24.83
N ASP A 51 16.62 9.17 -25.13
CA ASP A 51 15.43 8.38 -25.47
C ASP A 51 14.64 7.92 -24.23
N ARG A 52 15.19 8.05 -23.02
CA ARG A 52 14.51 7.67 -21.76
C ARG A 52 14.04 8.88 -20.97
N TYR A 53 12.98 8.68 -20.19
CA TYR A 53 12.48 9.70 -19.28
C TYR A 53 13.39 9.90 -18.07
N THR A 54 13.24 11.02 -17.38
CA THR A 54 13.79 11.25 -16.04
C THR A 54 12.68 11.51 -15.03
N VAL A 55 12.86 11.08 -13.78
CA VAL A 55 11.93 11.34 -12.68
C VAL A 55 12.68 11.84 -11.44
N ALA A 56 12.06 12.77 -10.72
CA ALA A 56 12.49 13.24 -9.41
C ALA A 56 11.33 13.09 -8.41
N VAL A 57 11.63 12.63 -7.20
CA VAL A 57 10.62 12.25 -6.19
C VAL A 57 10.63 13.17 -4.99
N ASN A 58 9.45 13.68 -4.62
CA ASN A 58 9.25 14.56 -3.48
C ASN A 58 8.27 13.94 -2.45
N GLY A 59 8.52 14.14 -1.16
CA GLY A 59 7.67 13.64 -0.06
C GLY A 59 6.51 14.56 0.33
N TYR A 60 6.37 15.74 -0.29
CA TYR A 60 5.24 16.66 -0.15
C TYR A 60 4.17 16.44 -1.24
N GLY A 61 2.94 16.84 -0.95
CA GLY A 61 1.78 16.59 -1.81
C GLY A 61 1.45 17.67 -2.85
N HIS A 62 2.20 18.77 -2.91
CA HIS A 62 1.87 19.91 -3.77
C HIS A 62 2.86 20.09 -4.93
N ALA A 63 2.33 20.32 -6.14
CA ALA A 63 3.11 20.36 -7.37
C ALA A 63 4.10 21.54 -7.45
N ASN A 64 3.82 22.65 -6.76
CA ASN A 64 4.60 23.89 -6.76
C ASN A 64 5.68 23.96 -5.67
N HIS A 65 6.13 22.81 -5.12
CA HIS A 65 7.26 22.80 -4.18
C HIS A 65 8.55 23.32 -4.86
N PRO A 66 9.42 24.11 -4.18
CA PRO A 66 10.58 24.77 -4.80
C PRO A 66 11.61 23.89 -5.52
N VAL A 67 11.58 22.58 -5.33
CA VAL A 67 12.52 21.62 -5.95
C VAL A 67 11.87 20.72 -7.01
N ASN A 68 10.57 20.88 -7.26
CA ASN A 68 9.80 20.09 -8.23
C ASN A 68 9.97 20.64 -9.65
N GLN A 69 9.45 19.89 -10.64
CA GLN A 69 9.35 20.31 -12.05
C GLN A 69 10.68 20.50 -12.81
N ASN A 70 11.76 19.87 -12.34
CA ASN A 70 13.07 19.87 -13.01
C ASN A 70 13.32 18.59 -13.86
N THR A 71 12.29 17.75 -14.07
CA THR A 71 12.37 16.44 -14.75
C THR A 71 11.13 16.19 -15.60
N ASP A 72 11.23 15.25 -16.55
CA ASP A 72 10.10 14.87 -17.44
C ASP A 72 8.84 14.41 -16.68
N ILE A 73 9.03 13.70 -15.56
CA ILE A 73 7.99 13.13 -14.72
C ILE A 73 8.20 13.62 -13.28
N GLN A 74 7.10 13.96 -12.60
CA GLN A 74 7.11 14.27 -11.17
C GLN A 74 6.64 13.04 -10.39
N GLY A 75 7.49 12.55 -9.48
CA GLY A 75 7.12 11.54 -8.50
C GLY A 75 6.72 12.20 -7.17
N MET A 76 5.68 11.67 -6.52
CA MET A 76 5.32 12.06 -5.15
C MET A 76 5.14 10.84 -4.25
N ASN A 77 5.78 10.85 -3.09
CA ASN A 77 5.60 9.85 -2.04
C ASN A 77 4.50 10.33 -1.09
N ARG A 78 3.40 9.58 -0.98
CA ARG A 78 2.23 9.98 -0.18
C ARG A 78 1.83 8.86 0.77
N TYR A 79 1.61 9.21 2.03
CA TYR A 79 1.38 8.26 3.11
C TYR A 79 0.12 8.60 3.91
N PHE A 80 -0.96 8.91 3.19
CA PHE A 80 -2.27 9.22 3.73
C PHE A 80 -2.79 8.13 4.68
N GLY A 81 -3.18 8.51 5.90
CA GLY A 81 -3.60 7.64 6.99
C GLY A 81 -2.45 7.01 7.78
N TRP A 82 -1.22 7.06 7.28
CA TRP A 82 -0.04 6.58 7.99
C TRP A 82 0.75 7.74 8.62
N TYR A 83 1.44 8.54 7.79
CA TYR A 83 2.25 9.67 8.27
C TYR A 83 1.45 10.97 8.34
N GLU A 84 0.42 11.09 7.53
CA GLU A 84 -0.33 12.32 7.32
C GLU A 84 -1.82 12.02 7.11
N LYS A 85 -2.67 12.91 7.61
CA LYS A 85 -4.12 12.93 7.44
C LYS A 85 -4.77 11.54 7.59
N LYS A 86 -5.79 11.21 6.79
CA LYS A 86 -6.53 9.94 6.80
C LYS A 86 -6.32 9.16 5.51
N VAL A 87 -6.58 7.84 5.56
CA VAL A 87 -6.48 6.93 4.39
C VAL A 87 -7.22 7.49 3.17
N GLN A 88 -8.37 8.13 3.40
CA GLN A 88 -9.27 8.65 2.37
C GLN A 88 -8.78 9.93 1.69
N ASP A 89 -7.82 10.65 2.28
CA ASP A 89 -7.38 11.95 1.77
C ASP A 89 -6.51 11.86 0.52
N ILE A 90 -6.16 10.64 0.07
CA ILE A 90 -5.59 10.40 -1.25
C ILE A 90 -6.53 10.86 -2.37
N LYS A 91 -7.85 10.73 -2.19
CA LYS A 91 -8.85 11.05 -3.22
C LYS A 91 -8.90 12.55 -3.51
N PRO A 92 -9.20 13.44 -2.54
CA PRO A 92 -9.18 14.87 -2.79
C PRO A 92 -7.80 15.39 -3.21
N TRP A 93 -6.70 14.72 -2.81
CA TRP A 93 -5.35 15.06 -3.26
C TRP A 93 -5.17 14.85 -4.77
N VAL A 94 -5.53 13.66 -5.29
CA VAL A 94 -5.38 13.39 -6.73
C VAL A 94 -6.38 14.20 -7.56
N GLU A 95 -7.63 14.36 -7.11
CA GLU A 95 -8.66 15.19 -7.75
C GLU A 95 -8.22 16.68 -7.84
N GLY A 96 -7.52 17.18 -6.83
CA GLY A 96 -6.94 18.52 -6.85
C GLY A 96 -5.80 18.63 -7.87
N LEU A 97 -4.87 17.68 -7.88
CA LEU A 97 -3.73 17.70 -8.81
C LEU A 97 -4.16 17.56 -10.26
N GLU A 98 -5.08 16.65 -10.59
CA GLU A 98 -5.56 16.45 -11.97
C GLU A 98 -6.29 17.68 -12.50
N LYS A 99 -6.98 18.42 -11.63
CA LYS A 99 -7.71 19.65 -11.99
C LYS A 99 -6.77 20.83 -12.19
N ASP A 100 -5.83 21.03 -11.25
CA ASP A 100 -5.00 22.24 -11.21
C ASP A 100 -3.73 22.09 -12.06
N TYR A 101 -3.25 20.87 -12.28
CA TYR A 101 -2.02 20.56 -13.03
C TYR A 101 -2.23 19.46 -14.09
N PRO A 102 -3.25 19.55 -14.97
CA PRO A 102 -3.62 18.47 -15.91
C PRO A 102 -2.51 18.09 -16.91
N TRP A 103 -1.50 18.94 -17.07
CA TRP A 103 -0.36 18.74 -17.96
C TRP A 103 0.82 18.01 -17.30
N GLN A 104 0.84 17.90 -15.97
CA GLN A 104 1.94 17.28 -15.24
C GLN A 104 1.87 15.76 -15.36
N LYS A 105 2.98 15.14 -15.78
CA LYS A 105 3.13 13.69 -15.73
C LYS A 105 3.39 13.28 -14.27
N LEU A 106 2.36 12.78 -13.59
CA LEU A 106 2.45 12.43 -12.17
C LEU A 106 2.58 10.91 -11.97
N MET A 107 3.53 10.51 -11.12
CA MET A 107 3.59 9.17 -10.54
C MET A 107 3.41 9.24 -9.02
N LEU A 108 2.63 8.32 -8.47
CA LEU A 108 2.60 8.07 -7.02
C LEU A 108 3.72 7.07 -6.69
N THR A 109 4.88 7.57 -6.27
CA THR A 109 6.13 6.80 -6.25
C THR A 109 6.36 6.00 -4.97
N GLU A 110 5.63 6.34 -3.90
CA GLU A 110 5.53 5.50 -2.70
C GLU A 110 4.17 5.72 -2.03
N TYR A 111 3.55 4.64 -1.58
CA TYR A 111 2.41 4.64 -0.67
C TYR A 111 2.30 3.30 0.08
N GLY A 112 1.74 3.32 1.28
CA GLY A 112 1.51 2.11 2.07
C GLY A 112 1.53 2.35 3.58
N ALA A 113 1.49 1.27 4.35
CA ALA A 113 1.52 1.31 5.80
C ALA A 113 2.31 0.11 6.35
N ASP A 114 2.91 0.27 7.53
CA ASP A 114 3.63 -0.85 8.16
C ASP A 114 2.64 -1.90 8.68
N ALA A 115 3.07 -3.17 8.64
CA ALA A 115 2.34 -4.30 9.18
C ALA A 115 3.28 -5.24 9.92
N ASN A 116 3.17 -5.25 11.25
CA ASN A 116 3.73 -6.30 12.08
C ASN A 116 2.71 -7.44 12.20
N LEU A 117 3.13 -8.67 11.88
CA LEU A 117 2.25 -9.84 11.87
C LEU A 117 1.70 -10.22 13.26
N ASP A 118 2.41 -9.86 14.33
CA ASP A 118 1.98 -10.12 15.71
C ASP A 118 0.95 -9.09 16.21
N HIS A 119 0.72 -8.02 15.44
CA HIS A 119 -0.25 -6.98 15.75
C HIS A 119 -1.49 -7.18 14.89
N GLN A 120 -2.61 -7.48 15.54
CA GLN A 120 -3.87 -7.80 14.87
C GLN A 120 -5.02 -7.16 15.64
N THR A 121 -5.86 -6.38 14.97
CA THR A 121 -7.10 -5.87 15.56
C THR A 121 -8.13 -5.54 14.48
N GLU A 122 -9.42 -5.65 14.79
CA GLU A 122 -10.53 -5.14 13.98
C GLU A 122 -10.95 -3.71 14.36
N TYR A 123 -10.38 -3.13 15.42
CA TYR A 123 -10.62 -1.73 15.82
C TYR A 123 -9.67 -0.78 15.08
N LEU A 124 -10.06 -0.35 13.88
CA LEU A 124 -9.25 0.55 13.06
C LEU A 124 -9.92 1.91 12.88
N GLY A 125 -9.18 2.97 13.19
CA GLY A 125 -9.49 4.33 12.73
C GLY A 125 -9.14 4.51 11.25
N ASP A 126 -9.27 5.74 10.76
CA ASP A 126 -8.85 6.14 9.40
C ASP A 126 -7.43 6.70 9.35
N ALA A 127 -6.76 6.79 10.50
CA ALA A 127 -5.35 7.11 10.65
C ALA A 127 -4.77 6.27 11.79
N LEU A 128 -3.56 5.75 11.64
CA LEU A 128 -2.87 5.01 12.70
C LEU A 128 -1.89 5.92 13.44
N ASN A 129 -1.83 5.80 14.77
CA ASN A 129 -0.76 6.42 15.55
C ASN A 129 0.58 5.69 15.35
N TRP A 130 1.29 6.01 14.28
CA TRP A 130 2.58 5.41 13.95
C TRP A 130 3.67 5.69 14.99
N GLY A 131 3.49 6.65 15.90
CA GLY A 131 4.43 6.90 17.01
C GLY A 131 4.38 5.84 18.11
N LYS A 132 3.30 5.06 18.18
CA LYS A 132 3.15 3.95 19.14
C LYS A 132 3.63 2.64 18.51
N PRO A 133 4.21 1.70 19.29
CA PRO A 133 4.79 0.46 18.75
C PRO A 133 3.72 -0.60 18.43
N TYR A 134 2.57 -0.23 17.85
CA TYR A 134 1.49 -1.15 17.50
C TYR A 134 1.01 -0.91 16.07
N TYR A 135 1.51 -1.73 15.15
CA TYR A 135 1.31 -1.61 13.69
C TYR A 135 0.51 -2.81 13.16
N PRO A 136 -0.81 -2.81 13.32
CA PRO A 136 -1.62 -3.97 12.99
C PRO A 136 -1.67 -4.22 11.49
N GLU A 137 -1.50 -5.48 11.08
CA GLU A 137 -1.58 -5.87 9.67
C GLU A 137 -2.90 -5.44 9.02
N THR A 138 -3.99 -5.52 9.78
CA THR A 138 -5.32 -5.11 9.33
C THR A 138 -5.38 -3.64 8.89
N PHE A 139 -4.55 -2.74 9.46
CA PHE A 139 -4.47 -1.35 9.00
C PHE A 139 -3.76 -1.23 7.65
N GLN A 140 -2.68 -1.99 7.43
CA GLN A 140 -2.05 -2.08 6.10
C GLN A 140 -3.06 -2.59 5.06
N THR A 141 -3.82 -3.63 5.39
CA THR A 141 -4.87 -4.17 4.52
C THR A 141 -5.91 -3.11 4.18
N LYS A 142 -6.49 -2.42 5.18
CA LYS A 142 -7.46 -1.33 4.97
C LYS A 142 -6.89 -0.21 4.10
N THR A 143 -5.64 0.16 4.32
CA THR A 143 -4.93 1.21 3.57
C THR A 143 -4.85 0.84 2.09
N HIS A 144 -4.33 -0.35 1.77
CA HIS A 144 -4.18 -0.77 0.37
C HIS A 144 -5.52 -1.06 -0.32
N GLU A 145 -6.50 -1.59 0.40
CA GLU A 145 -7.85 -1.82 -0.14
C GLU A 145 -8.49 -0.54 -0.66
N TYR A 146 -8.42 0.55 0.11
CA TYR A 146 -8.99 1.84 -0.29
C TYR A 146 -8.09 2.58 -1.28
N GLN A 147 -6.79 2.71 -0.99
CA GLN A 147 -5.91 3.55 -1.81
C GLN A 147 -5.76 3.01 -3.23
N TRP A 148 -5.69 1.69 -3.40
CA TRP A 148 -5.65 1.10 -4.73
C TRP A 148 -6.91 1.40 -5.55
N SER A 149 -8.10 1.38 -4.95
CA SER A 149 -9.33 1.67 -5.70
C SER A 149 -9.33 3.11 -6.23
N VAL A 150 -8.87 4.06 -5.42
CA VAL A 150 -8.72 5.45 -5.85
C VAL A 150 -7.68 5.55 -6.97
N ILE A 151 -6.49 4.96 -6.80
CA ILE A 151 -5.44 4.99 -7.81
C ILE A 151 -5.93 4.44 -9.15
N ALA A 152 -6.66 3.32 -9.14
CA ALA A 152 -7.17 2.67 -10.34
C ALA A 152 -8.22 3.52 -11.09
N GLU A 153 -8.94 4.39 -10.40
CA GLU A 153 -9.96 5.29 -10.98
C GLU A 153 -9.35 6.56 -11.61
N HIS A 154 -8.09 6.89 -11.32
CA HIS A 154 -7.47 8.16 -11.70
C HIS A 154 -6.30 7.95 -12.68
N PRO A 155 -6.55 7.87 -14.00
CA PRO A 155 -5.50 7.66 -15.00
C PRO A 155 -4.48 8.82 -15.09
N TYR A 156 -4.77 9.95 -14.43
CA TYR A 156 -3.80 11.02 -14.20
C TYR A 156 -2.54 10.54 -13.45
N ILE A 157 -2.67 9.53 -12.58
CA ILE A 157 -1.54 8.80 -12.01
C ILE A 157 -1.05 7.79 -13.05
N ILE A 158 0.01 8.14 -13.78
CA ILE A 158 0.49 7.30 -14.91
C ILE A 158 1.17 6.00 -14.44
N ALA A 159 1.67 5.99 -13.20
CA ALA A 159 2.15 4.81 -12.52
C ALA A 159 2.09 5.01 -11.00
N SER A 160 1.86 3.90 -10.27
CA SER A 160 1.91 3.89 -8.81
C SER A 160 2.83 2.78 -8.31
N TYR A 161 3.67 3.09 -7.34
CA TYR A 161 4.62 2.18 -6.72
C TYR A 161 4.30 2.07 -5.24
N LEU A 162 3.79 0.91 -4.83
CA LEU A 162 3.58 0.64 -3.41
C LEU A 162 4.94 0.50 -2.70
N TRP A 163 5.00 0.98 -1.47
CA TRP A 163 6.16 0.86 -0.62
C TRP A 163 5.83 -0.09 0.53
N ASN A 164 6.37 -1.31 0.56
CA ASN A 164 7.30 -1.93 -0.39
C ASN A 164 6.87 -3.37 -0.71
N MET A 165 7.53 -4.02 -1.66
CA MET A 165 7.28 -5.44 -1.93
C MET A 165 7.72 -6.33 -0.75
N PHE A 166 8.86 -6.02 -0.14
CA PHE A 166 9.42 -6.78 0.98
C PHE A 166 9.74 -5.85 2.15
N ASP A 167 9.59 -6.35 3.37
CA ASP A 167 10.19 -5.68 4.53
C ASP A 167 11.71 -5.60 4.32
N PHE A 168 12.36 -4.58 4.89
CA PHE A 168 13.80 -4.36 4.72
C PHE A 168 14.45 -3.71 5.94
N ALA A 169 15.78 -3.74 5.99
CA ALA A 169 16.55 -3.24 7.11
C ALA A 169 16.61 -1.71 7.11
N VAL A 170 16.36 -1.10 8.28
CA VAL A 170 16.59 0.34 8.51
C VAL A 170 17.30 0.51 9.85
N PRO A 171 18.65 0.36 9.89
CA PRO A 171 19.41 0.20 11.14
C PRO A 171 19.27 1.33 12.16
N MET A 172 18.92 2.53 11.70
CA MET A 172 18.85 3.73 12.54
C MET A 172 17.66 3.76 13.50
N TRP A 173 16.64 2.89 13.32
CA TRP A 173 15.36 3.04 14.01
C TRP A 173 14.83 1.73 14.60
N SER A 174 14.01 1.86 15.65
CA SER A 174 13.17 0.78 16.18
C SER A 174 11.73 1.27 16.22
N ARG A 175 10.85 0.61 15.45
CA ARG A 175 9.45 1.02 15.25
C ARG A 175 8.56 -0.21 15.22
N GLY A 176 7.29 -0.07 15.58
CA GLY A 176 6.32 -1.17 15.48
C GLY A 176 6.69 -2.44 16.25
N GLY A 177 7.50 -2.31 17.30
CA GLY A 177 7.97 -3.42 18.13
C GLY A 177 9.18 -4.20 17.58
N VAL A 178 9.69 -3.87 16.38
CA VAL A 178 10.82 -4.59 15.76
C VAL A 178 11.98 -3.64 15.50
N PRO A 179 13.18 -3.89 16.05
CA PRO A 179 14.34 -3.05 15.79
C PRO A 179 14.85 -3.22 14.36
N ALA A 180 15.40 -2.14 13.80
CA ALA A 180 16.08 -2.09 12.52
C ALA A 180 15.23 -2.60 11.32
N ARG A 181 13.91 -2.40 11.35
CA ARG A 181 13.00 -2.93 10.33
C ARG A 181 12.00 -1.89 9.84
N ASN A 182 11.90 -1.76 8.52
CA ASN A 182 10.71 -1.24 7.85
C ASN A 182 9.80 -2.44 7.54
N LEU A 183 8.56 -2.38 8.02
CA LEU A 183 7.56 -3.46 7.98
C LEU A 183 6.46 -3.17 6.96
N LYS A 184 6.68 -2.26 6.00
CA LYS A 184 5.70 -1.92 4.96
C LYS A 184 5.61 -2.95 3.84
N GLY A 185 6.45 -3.99 3.86
CA GLY A 185 6.44 -5.04 2.86
C GLY A 185 5.07 -5.70 2.70
N LEU A 186 4.68 -6.03 1.47
CA LEU A 186 3.62 -7.01 1.21
C LEU A 186 4.06 -8.43 1.60
N MET A 187 5.38 -8.65 1.67
CA MET A 187 6.01 -9.88 2.12
C MET A 187 7.03 -9.62 3.22
N THR A 188 7.22 -10.60 4.09
CA THR A 188 8.20 -10.52 5.18
C THR A 188 9.64 -10.44 4.67
N PHE A 189 10.53 -9.96 5.55
CA PHE A 189 11.95 -9.77 5.25
C PHE A 189 12.65 -11.07 4.84
N ASP A 190 12.23 -12.22 5.36
CA ASP A 190 12.77 -13.53 4.99
C ASP A 190 12.08 -14.17 3.78
N ARG A 191 11.14 -13.44 3.15
CA ARG A 191 10.38 -13.82 1.96
C ARG A 191 9.42 -15.01 2.17
N LYS A 192 9.18 -15.43 3.42
CA LYS A 192 8.36 -16.62 3.70
C LYS A 192 6.87 -16.32 3.78
N ILE A 193 6.48 -15.19 4.36
CA ILE A 193 5.08 -14.87 4.62
C ILE A 193 4.64 -13.76 3.67
N LYS A 194 3.51 -14.01 2.98
CA LYS A 194 2.75 -13.03 2.22
C LYS A 194 1.65 -12.48 3.11
N LYS A 195 1.63 -11.16 3.30
CA LYS A 195 0.61 -10.44 4.07
C LYS A 195 -0.70 -10.41 3.29
N ASP A 196 -1.79 -10.02 3.94
CA ASP A 196 -3.10 -9.94 3.26
C ASP A 196 -3.06 -8.99 2.05
N SER A 197 -2.34 -7.88 2.18
CA SER A 197 -2.09 -6.90 1.12
C SER A 197 -1.41 -7.50 -0.13
N TYR A 198 -0.60 -8.55 -0.01
CA TYR A 198 -0.07 -9.28 -1.17
C TYR A 198 -1.21 -9.89 -2.00
N TYR A 199 -2.17 -10.53 -1.33
CA TYR A 199 -3.29 -11.19 -2.01
C TYR A 199 -4.30 -10.19 -2.56
N TRP A 200 -4.42 -9.00 -1.94
CA TRP A 200 -5.17 -7.88 -2.49
C TRP A 200 -4.68 -7.50 -3.89
N TYR A 201 -3.39 -7.22 -4.02
CA TYR A 201 -2.80 -6.88 -5.32
C TYR A 201 -2.78 -8.06 -6.27
N LYS A 202 -2.51 -9.28 -5.79
CA LYS A 202 -2.59 -10.47 -6.64
C LYS A 202 -3.99 -10.63 -7.25
N ALA A 203 -5.06 -10.41 -6.49
CA ALA A 203 -6.42 -10.51 -7.00
C ALA A 203 -6.72 -9.40 -8.02
N ASN A 204 -6.32 -8.17 -7.76
CA ASN A 204 -6.57 -7.04 -8.66
C ASN A 204 -5.73 -7.08 -9.94
N TRP A 205 -4.48 -7.55 -9.87
CA TRP A 205 -3.50 -7.41 -10.97
C TRP A 205 -3.18 -8.73 -11.70
N SER A 206 -3.28 -9.88 -11.03
CA SER A 206 -2.92 -11.15 -11.65
C SER A 206 -4.05 -11.71 -12.50
N LYS A 207 -3.67 -12.33 -13.62
CA LYS A 207 -4.56 -13.20 -14.41
C LYS A 207 -4.72 -14.59 -13.79
N SER A 208 -3.87 -14.94 -12.81
CA SER A 208 -3.97 -16.24 -12.13
C SER A 208 -5.17 -16.24 -11.18
N PRO A 209 -5.90 -17.37 -11.07
CA PRO A 209 -6.99 -17.52 -10.10
C PRO A 209 -6.56 -17.21 -8.67
N VAL A 210 -7.34 -16.35 -8.00
CA VAL A 210 -7.19 -15.99 -6.58
C VAL A 210 -8.55 -16.13 -5.91
N LEU A 211 -8.55 -16.85 -4.79
CA LEU A 211 -9.60 -16.88 -3.79
C LEU A 211 -8.89 -16.83 -2.44
N TYR A 212 -9.13 -15.80 -1.64
CA TYR A 212 -8.38 -15.57 -0.40
C TYR A 212 -9.26 -14.92 0.68
N LEU A 213 -9.38 -15.57 1.83
CA LEU A 213 -9.92 -15.03 3.06
C LEU A 213 -8.84 -14.23 3.79
N THR A 214 -9.16 -12.97 4.10
CA THR A 214 -8.26 -12.09 4.88
C THR A 214 -8.29 -12.44 6.36
N GLN A 215 -7.39 -11.84 7.14
CA GLN A 215 -7.34 -11.93 8.59
C GLN A 215 -7.11 -13.35 9.12
N ARG A 216 -6.41 -14.21 8.35
CA ARG A 216 -6.01 -15.56 8.80
C ARG A 216 -5.07 -15.57 10.01
N ARG A 217 -4.38 -14.45 10.26
CA ARG A 217 -3.51 -14.23 11.44
C ARG A 217 -4.23 -13.53 12.59
N ASN A 218 -5.37 -12.90 12.35
CA ASN A 218 -6.22 -12.32 13.40
C ASN A 218 -7.17 -13.39 13.96
N THR A 219 -6.58 -14.48 14.47
CA THR A 219 -7.32 -15.66 14.92
C THR A 219 -8.12 -15.38 16.18
N ASP A 220 -7.54 -14.62 17.11
CA ASP A 220 -8.15 -14.28 18.38
C ASP A 220 -9.18 -13.17 18.22
N ARG A 221 -10.46 -13.46 18.06
CA ARG A 221 -11.48 -12.47 17.69
C ARG A 221 -11.85 -11.56 18.84
N GLU A 222 -12.03 -10.29 18.50
CA GLU A 222 -12.31 -9.23 19.47
C GLU A 222 -13.80 -9.00 19.67
N ARG A 223 -14.61 -9.24 18.62
CA ARG A 223 -16.05 -9.03 18.65
C ARG A 223 -16.82 -10.28 18.28
N LYS A 224 -18.01 -10.45 18.86
CA LYS A 224 -18.95 -11.50 18.44
C LYS A 224 -19.48 -11.24 17.04
N GLN A 225 -19.77 -9.98 16.74
CA GLN A 225 -20.28 -9.54 15.45
C GLN A 225 -19.18 -8.82 14.68
N THR A 226 -18.81 -9.36 13.53
CA THR A 226 -17.68 -8.87 12.74
C THR A 226 -17.96 -8.95 11.24
N SER A 227 -16.96 -8.67 10.39
CA SER A 227 -17.03 -8.84 8.94
C SER A 227 -16.11 -9.96 8.46
N VAL A 228 -16.47 -10.58 7.35
CA VAL A 228 -15.62 -11.51 6.61
C VAL A 228 -15.35 -10.92 5.23
N THR A 229 -14.07 -10.71 4.91
CA THR A 229 -13.63 -10.21 3.61
C THR A 229 -12.97 -11.33 2.82
N VAL A 230 -13.34 -11.43 1.54
CA VAL A 230 -12.76 -12.36 0.57
C VAL A 230 -12.29 -11.58 -0.66
N TYR A 231 -11.05 -11.85 -1.08
CA TYR A 231 -10.56 -11.44 -2.39
C TYR A 231 -10.79 -12.56 -3.40
N SER A 232 -11.46 -12.27 -4.50
CA SER A 232 -11.70 -13.23 -5.58
C SER A 232 -11.67 -12.55 -6.95
N ASN A 233 -10.79 -13.03 -7.85
CA ASN A 233 -10.81 -12.61 -9.26
C ASN A 233 -11.43 -13.67 -10.19
N ILE A 234 -12.08 -14.68 -9.59
CA ILE A 234 -12.69 -15.82 -10.29
C ILE A 234 -14.20 -15.90 -10.06
N GLY A 235 -14.83 -14.75 -9.84
CA GLY A 235 -16.26 -14.62 -9.60
C GLY A 235 -16.64 -14.53 -8.13
N THR A 236 -17.93 -14.33 -7.88
CA THR A 236 -18.50 -14.13 -6.55
C THR A 236 -18.39 -15.41 -5.72
N PRO A 237 -17.66 -15.40 -4.60
CA PRO A 237 -17.47 -16.60 -3.78
C PRO A 237 -18.70 -16.89 -2.91
N LYS A 238 -18.92 -18.17 -2.60
CA LYS A 238 -19.77 -18.59 -1.49
C LYS A 238 -18.92 -18.75 -0.24
N VAL A 239 -19.42 -18.30 0.91
CA VAL A 239 -18.70 -18.40 2.19
C VAL A 239 -19.56 -19.11 3.21
N TYR A 240 -18.95 -20.00 3.98
CA TYR A 240 -19.58 -20.81 5.01
C TYR A 240 -18.94 -20.51 6.36
N LEU A 241 -19.75 -20.27 7.39
CA LEU A 241 -19.34 -20.23 8.79
C LEU A 241 -19.87 -21.48 9.49
N ASN A 242 -18.97 -22.29 10.06
CA ASN A 242 -19.30 -23.55 10.73
C ASN A 242 -20.21 -24.47 9.88
N GLY A 243 -19.98 -24.49 8.56
CA GLY A 243 -20.75 -25.28 7.59
C GLY A 243 -22.06 -24.65 7.11
N LYS A 244 -22.48 -23.51 7.68
CA LYS A 244 -23.66 -22.77 7.24
C LYS A 244 -23.28 -21.65 6.27
N GLU A 245 -23.92 -21.59 5.10
CA GLU A 245 -23.69 -20.55 4.11
C GLU A 245 -24.07 -19.17 4.66
N LEU A 246 -23.16 -18.20 4.53
CA LEU A 246 -23.41 -16.79 4.82
C LEU A 246 -24.20 -16.16 3.67
N THR A 247 -25.04 -15.19 4.01
CA THR A 247 -25.83 -14.41 3.04
C THR A 247 -25.48 -12.94 3.15
N GLY A 248 -25.92 -12.12 2.19
CA GLY A 248 -25.66 -10.67 2.22
C GLY A 248 -24.27 -10.26 1.74
N ILE A 249 -23.66 -11.07 0.86
CA ILE A 249 -22.41 -10.67 0.18
C ILE A 249 -22.61 -9.35 -0.57
N ARG A 250 -21.69 -8.41 -0.39
CA ARG A 250 -21.62 -7.18 -1.18
C ARG A 250 -20.22 -6.95 -1.71
N LYS A 251 -20.11 -6.05 -2.69
CA LYS A 251 -18.82 -5.54 -3.15
C LYS A 251 -18.21 -4.59 -2.11
N GLY A 252 -16.89 -4.62 -2.03
CA GLY A 252 -16.07 -3.60 -1.40
C GLY A 252 -15.71 -2.51 -2.40
N TYR A 253 -14.44 -2.09 -2.41
CA TYR A 253 -13.98 -0.98 -3.24
C TYR A 253 -13.65 -1.33 -4.70
N THR A 254 -13.45 -2.61 -5.02
CA THR A 254 -13.17 -3.06 -6.39
C THR A 254 -13.96 -4.33 -6.72
N ASP A 255 -13.94 -4.74 -8.00
CA ASP A 255 -14.64 -5.94 -8.44
C ASP A 255 -14.13 -7.26 -7.87
N VAL A 256 -12.93 -7.26 -7.28
CA VAL A 256 -12.39 -8.47 -6.64
C VAL A 256 -12.59 -8.48 -5.12
N HIS A 257 -13.16 -7.42 -4.56
CA HIS A 257 -13.37 -7.22 -3.14
C HIS A 257 -14.80 -7.63 -2.73
N TYR A 258 -14.93 -8.68 -1.93
CA TYR A 258 -16.22 -9.15 -1.42
C TYR A 258 -16.27 -9.11 0.10
N ILE A 259 -17.37 -8.63 0.67
CA ILE A 259 -17.54 -8.47 2.12
C ILE A 259 -18.89 -9.04 2.54
N PHE A 260 -18.88 -9.78 3.65
CA PHE A 260 -20.06 -10.14 4.42
C PHE A 260 -20.04 -9.33 5.71
N ASP A 261 -21.01 -8.43 5.89
CA ASP A 261 -21.13 -7.65 7.11
C ASP A 261 -21.91 -8.41 8.19
N GLN A 262 -21.72 -8.02 9.45
CA GLN A 262 -22.54 -8.48 10.58
C GLN A 262 -22.55 -10.00 10.81
N VAL A 263 -21.44 -10.67 10.48
CA VAL A 263 -21.24 -12.10 10.72
C VAL A 263 -21.14 -12.36 12.22
N THR A 264 -22.04 -13.18 12.75
CA THR A 264 -22.08 -13.52 14.18
C THR A 264 -21.32 -14.81 14.45
N LEU A 265 -20.25 -14.72 15.21
CA LEU A 265 -19.44 -15.85 15.64
C LEU A 265 -20.06 -16.58 16.84
N GLU A 266 -19.85 -17.88 16.90
CA GLU A 266 -20.11 -18.71 18.07
C GLU A 266 -18.97 -18.57 19.08
N LYS A 267 -19.23 -18.89 20.35
CA LYS A 267 -18.15 -18.95 21.35
C LYS A 267 -17.24 -20.15 21.05
N GLY A 268 -15.93 -19.93 21.02
CA GLY A 268 -14.92 -20.92 20.66
C GLY A 268 -14.51 -20.81 19.19
N LYS A 269 -14.14 -21.96 18.62
CA LYS A 269 -13.64 -22.07 17.25
C LYS A 269 -14.74 -21.85 16.22
N ASN A 270 -14.42 -21.04 15.22
CA ASN A 270 -15.27 -20.68 14.09
C ASN A 270 -14.51 -20.96 12.80
N LYS A 271 -14.93 -22.00 12.07
CA LYS A 271 -14.33 -22.36 10.78
C LYS A 271 -15.01 -21.57 9.66
N ILE A 272 -14.21 -20.85 8.88
CA ILE A 272 -14.69 -20.07 7.74
C ILE A 272 -14.11 -20.68 6.48
N LYS A 273 -14.99 -21.01 5.52
CA LYS A 273 -14.62 -21.62 4.24
C LYS A 273 -15.17 -20.78 3.10
N ALA A 274 -14.31 -20.35 2.18
CA ALA A 274 -14.69 -19.72 0.93
C ALA A 274 -14.56 -20.73 -0.22
N VAL A 275 -15.52 -20.72 -1.14
CA VAL A 275 -15.56 -21.58 -2.33
C VAL A 275 -15.91 -20.75 -3.56
N ALA A 276 -15.19 -20.98 -4.66
CA ALA A 276 -15.51 -20.44 -5.97
C ALA A 276 -15.21 -21.49 -7.06
N VAL A 277 -16.01 -21.51 -8.13
CA VAL A 277 -15.80 -22.40 -9.28
C VAL A 277 -15.37 -21.57 -10.47
N TYR A 278 -14.26 -21.95 -11.09
CA TYR A 278 -13.68 -21.25 -12.24
C TYR A 278 -13.17 -22.26 -13.26
N ASN A 279 -13.64 -22.13 -14.50
CA ASN A 279 -13.33 -23.06 -15.60
C ASN A 279 -13.54 -24.53 -15.21
N GLY A 280 -14.65 -24.82 -14.51
CA GLY A 280 -14.99 -26.17 -14.06
C GLY A 280 -14.15 -26.71 -12.89
N LYS A 281 -13.18 -25.93 -12.37
CA LYS A 281 -12.37 -26.28 -11.19
C LYS A 281 -12.87 -25.55 -9.96
N GLU A 282 -13.03 -26.29 -8.86
CA GLU A 282 -13.31 -25.71 -7.54
C GLU A 282 -12.03 -25.17 -6.89
N TYR A 283 -12.13 -23.97 -6.33
CA TYR A 283 -11.12 -23.31 -5.51
C TYR A 283 -11.69 -23.14 -4.11
N VAL A 284 -10.85 -23.42 -3.10
CA VAL A 284 -11.23 -23.38 -1.70
C VAL A 284 -10.14 -22.67 -0.90
N ASP A 285 -10.53 -21.77 -0.01
CA ASP A 285 -9.68 -21.24 1.06
C ASP A 285 -10.39 -21.39 2.40
N GLU A 286 -9.64 -21.70 3.45
CA GLU A 286 -10.19 -21.96 4.79
C GLU A 286 -9.33 -21.29 5.86
N ILE A 287 -9.99 -20.68 6.84
CA ILE A 287 -9.36 -20.12 8.04
C ILE A 287 -10.15 -20.54 9.29
N GLU A 288 -9.52 -20.46 10.45
CA GLU A 288 -10.15 -20.69 11.75
C GLU A 288 -9.94 -19.47 12.65
N TRP A 289 -11.03 -18.98 13.22
CA TRP A 289 -11.06 -17.90 14.19
C TRP A 289 -11.52 -18.46 15.54
N ASP A 290 -11.10 -17.85 16.64
CA ASP A 290 -11.53 -18.19 18.00
C ASP A 290 -12.12 -16.96 18.68
N TYR A 291 -13.39 -17.04 19.08
CA TYR A 291 -14.09 -15.98 19.79
C TYR A 291 -14.44 -16.42 21.20
N GLN A 292 -13.82 -15.83 22.23
CA GLN A 292 -14.08 -16.20 23.63
C GLN A 292 -15.04 -15.22 24.33
N SER A 293 -14.78 -13.92 24.15
CA SER A 293 -15.56 -12.82 24.72
C SER A 293 -15.16 -11.52 24.01
N GLU A 294 -15.97 -10.49 24.17
CA GLU A 294 -15.63 -9.13 23.74
C GLU A 294 -14.29 -8.69 24.35
N LYS A 295 -13.42 -8.12 23.54
CA LYS A 295 -12.14 -7.54 23.95
C LYS A 295 -11.65 -6.53 22.92
N LYS A 296 -10.62 -5.77 23.27
CA LYS A 296 -10.01 -4.79 22.38
C LYS A 296 -8.49 -4.83 22.54
N ARG A 297 -7.79 -5.18 21.47
CA ARG A 297 -6.34 -4.98 21.35
C ARG A 297 -6.10 -3.56 20.83
N ASP A 298 -5.10 -2.93 21.40
CA ASP A 298 -5.01 -1.46 21.40
C ASP A 298 -4.36 -0.94 20.11
N ALA A 299 -5.16 -0.62 19.09
CA ALA A 299 -4.73 0.30 18.03
C ALA A 299 -5.22 1.71 18.34
N ASP A 300 -4.26 2.58 18.65
CA ASP A 300 -4.51 4.01 18.83
C ASP A 300 -4.60 4.71 17.47
N ALA A 301 -5.53 5.66 17.34
CA ALA A 301 -5.75 6.41 16.13
C ALA A 301 -5.30 7.86 16.34
N HIS A 302 -4.39 8.33 15.50
CA HIS A 302 -3.90 9.71 15.54
C HIS A 302 -3.83 10.27 14.13
N GLU A 303 -4.63 11.29 13.85
CA GLU A 303 -4.58 12.03 12.59
C GLU A 303 -3.53 13.15 12.71
N ASN A 304 -2.48 13.06 11.91
CA ASN A 304 -1.53 14.15 11.77
C ASN A 304 -1.97 15.10 10.66
N LYS A 305 -2.31 16.34 11.01
CA LYS A 305 -2.81 17.33 10.04
C LYS A 305 -1.73 17.91 9.13
N ASN A 306 -0.45 17.72 9.47
CA ASN A 306 0.67 18.20 8.67
C ASN A 306 1.01 17.22 7.54
N GLU A 307 1.50 17.74 6.41
CA GLU A 307 2.03 16.93 5.32
C GLU A 307 3.49 16.57 5.58
N HIS A 308 3.94 15.45 4.99
CA HIS A 308 5.34 15.01 5.04
C HIS A 308 5.89 14.85 6.47
N ALA A 309 5.23 13.99 7.26
CA ALA A 309 5.64 13.66 8.62
C ALA A 309 6.11 12.21 8.71
N GLY A 310 7.24 11.97 8.10
CA GLY A 310 7.93 10.71 7.97
C GLY A 310 9.33 11.06 7.46
N TRP A 311 10.26 10.12 7.53
CA TRP A 311 11.64 10.40 7.13
C TRP A 311 11.85 10.06 5.67
#